data_AF-A0A7C3I1W4-F1
#
_entry.id   AF-A0A7C3I1W4-F1
#
_cell.length_a   1.000
_cell.length_b   1.000
_cell.length_c   1.000
_cell.angle_alpha   90.00
_cell.angle_beta   90.00
_cell.angle_gamma   90.00
#
_symmetry.space_group_name_H-M   'P 1'
#
loop_
_entity.id
_entity.type
_entity.pdbx_description
1 polymer ?
#
loop_
_entity_poly.entity_id
_entity_poly.type
_entity_poly.pdbx_seq_one_letter_code
_entity_poly.pdbx_strand_id
1 'polypeptide(L)'
;MSGVGAWRRMCPRGRENRAALFGADPERGRGSVRSGGRRAMRLVEAIVHANHRALAGDATAGLRPSEHADALPVVALSCLDARLNPVLPEVLGIPEEAFLWVRNAGNVVTGPFSDVVRSLALACLADGAREILILGHTDCRVARQTLMSLLDRLAALGIARDRLPEDLQGCFRLFGSEVQNLHLACEVVRQSPLISPQVPVHGLMVDLETGRLDWVVNGYETLPSLTARVERVVEAAREAVEAFQGLTDFRVGSLELRETPIGRTLGQAADWLTEKLQQAERVLEGPGSRAGAETGAQGEATSGRPTPPVPPRIPGLKLRRP
;
A
#
# COMPACT_ATOMS: atom_id res chain seq x y z
N MET A 1 20.37 13.62 -38.84
CA MET A 1 20.60 12.25 -38.32
C MET A 1 20.26 12.25 -36.83
N SER A 2 19.00 12.51 -36.44
CA SER A 2 17.87 11.57 -36.28
C SER A 2 18.13 10.49 -35.21
N GLY A 3 17.51 10.64 -34.03
CA GLY A 3 17.50 9.59 -33.01
C GLY A 3 17.09 9.99 -31.58
N VAL A 4 16.27 11.03 -31.38
CA VAL A 4 15.58 11.30 -30.10
C VAL A 4 14.14 11.66 -30.42
N GLY A 5 13.23 10.69 -30.38
CA GLY A 5 11.84 10.93 -30.75
C GLY A 5 11.08 9.66 -31.06
N ALA A 6 10.70 8.90 -30.02
CA ALA A 6 9.80 7.76 -30.21
C ALA A 6 8.94 7.42 -28.98
N TRP A 7 8.62 8.36 -28.06
CA TRP A 7 7.62 8.12 -26.99
C TRP A 7 6.81 9.38 -26.62
N ARG A 8 6.76 10.39 -27.51
CA ARG A 8 6.06 11.67 -27.27
C ARG A 8 4.99 11.99 -28.33
N ARG A 9 4.20 10.99 -28.71
CA ARG A 9 2.99 11.17 -29.53
C ARG A 9 1.92 10.17 -29.15
N MET A 10 1.10 10.50 -28.15
CA MET A 10 -0.36 10.33 -28.20
C MET A 10 -1.00 10.91 -26.91
N CYS A 11 -1.18 12.23 -26.86
CA CYS A 11 -2.19 12.84 -25.97
C CYS A 11 -2.45 14.28 -26.45
N PRO A 12 -3.56 14.56 -27.17
CA PRO A 12 -3.85 15.91 -27.61
C PRO A 12 -4.47 16.72 -26.47
N ARG A 13 -3.79 17.77 -26.03
CA ARG A 13 -4.46 18.91 -25.38
C ARG A 13 -4.85 19.90 -26.47
N GLY A 14 -6.14 20.23 -26.54
CA GLY A 14 -6.66 21.33 -27.32
C GLY A 14 -8.09 21.67 -26.86
N ARG A 15 -8.24 22.80 -26.16
CA ARG A 15 -9.55 23.44 -25.99
C ARG A 15 -9.91 24.19 -27.28
N GLU A 16 -11.22 24.33 -27.47
CA GLU A 16 -11.96 25.30 -28.29
C GLU A 16 -12.58 24.83 -29.63
N ASN A 17 -13.91 24.68 -29.53
CA ASN A 17 -14.97 25.18 -30.42
C ASN A 17 -15.68 24.27 -31.44
N ARG A 18 -17.02 24.31 -31.26
CA ARG A 18 -18.14 24.17 -32.20
C ARG A 18 -18.58 22.78 -32.67
N ALA A 19 -19.67 22.34 -32.02
CA ALA A 19 -20.99 22.09 -32.61
C ALA A 19 -21.10 21.35 -33.95
N ALA A 20 -21.89 20.27 -33.87
CA ALA A 20 -22.66 19.59 -34.90
C ALA A 20 -21.87 18.72 -35.89
N LEU A 21 -22.20 17.43 -35.94
CA LEU A 21 -22.94 16.81 -37.05
C LEU A 21 -23.38 15.38 -36.66
N PHE A 22 -24.66 15.29 -36.28
CA PHE A 22 -25.67 14.24 -36.44
C PHE A 22 -25.31 12.75 -36.62
N GLY A 23 -26.07 11.91 -35.88
CA GLY A 23 -26.43 10.55 -36.31
C GLY A 23 -26.87 9.63 -35.17
N ALA A 24 -28.10 9.78 -34.68
CA ALA A 24 -28.78 8.78 -33.85
C ALA A 24 -29.46 7.73 -34.75
N ASP A 25 -29.39 6.45 -34.38
CA ASP A 25 -30.55 5.54 -34.25
C ASP A 25 -30.13 4.16 -33.64
N PRO A 26 -31.06 3.31 -33.15
CA PRO A 26 -30.95 2.66 -31.86
C PRO A 26 -31.01 1.12 -31.97
N GLU A 27 -31.03 0.44 -30.82
CA GLU A 27 -31.62 -0.90 -30.65
C GLU A 27 -31.04 -2.06 -31.50
N ARG A 28 -30.08 -2.81 -30.93
CA ARG A 28 -30.05 -4.28 -31.08
C ARG A 28 -29.51 -4.93 -29.80
N GLY A 29 -30.40 -5.67 -29.16
CA GLY A 29 -30.24 -6.16 -27.80
C GLY A 29 -29.48 -7.48 -27.64
N ARG A 30 -29.22 -7.73 -26.35
CA ARG A 30 -29.23 -9.01 -25.63
C ARG A 30 -28.30 -10.11 -26.13
N GLY A 31 -27.11 -10.10 -25.56
CA GLY A 31 -26.34 -11.30 -25.25
C GLY A 31 -25.72 -11.14 -23.86
N SER A 32 -26.50 -11.37 -22.80
CA SER A 32 -25.99 -11.47 -21.42
C SER A 32 -25.21 -12.77 -21.30
N VAL A 33 -23.95 -12.74 -21.74
CA VAL A 33 -22.97 -13.72 -21.33
C VAL A 33 -22.67 -13.37 -19.87
N ARG A 34 -23.19 -14.18 -18.94
CA ARG A 34 -22.74 -14.18 -17.55
C ARG A 34 -21.25 -14.56 -17.56
N SER A 35 -20.38 -13.57 -17.74
CA SER A 35 -18.96 -13.72 -17.48
C SER A 35 -18.83 -14.03 -15.99
N GLY A 36 -18.37 -15.24 -15.66
CA GLY A 36 -17.96 -15.59 -14.30
C GLY A 36 -17.13 -14.44 -13.74
N GLY A 37 -17.60 -13.84 -12.64
CA GLY A 37 -17.10 -12.58 -12.12
C GLY A 37 -15.63 -12.68 -11.80
N ARG A 38 -14.77 -12.29 -12.75
CA ARG A 38 -13.37 -11.99 -12.45
C ARG A 38 -13.41 -10.80 -11.50
N ARG A 39 -13.05 -11.05 -10.24
CA ARG A 39 -12.84 -9.99 -9.25
C ARG A 39 -11.94 -8.94 -9.88
N ALA A 40 -12.38 -7.68 -9.87
CA ALA A 40 -11.57 -6.57 -10.36
C ALA A 40 -10.23 -6.58 -9.59
N MET A 41 -9.14 -6.48 -10.35
CA MET A 41 -7.78 -6.47 -9.82
C MET A 41 -7.57 -5.23 -8.96
N ARG A 42 -6.88 -5.36 -7.83
CA ARG A 42 -6.53 -4.19 -6.98
C ARG A 42 -5.45 -3.34 -7.64
N LEU A 43 -5.28 -2.10 -7.19
CA LEU A 43 -4.35 -1.14 -7.81
C LEU A 43 -2.93 -1.69 -7.92
N VAL A 44 -2.32 -2.16 -6.84
CA VAL A 44 -0.92 -2.61 -6.89
C VAL A 44 -0.75 -3.93 -7.65
N GLU A 45 -1.77 -4.80 -7.64
CA GLU A 45 -1.82 -5.97 -8.52
C GLU A 45 -1.83 -5.56 -10.01
N ALA A 46 -2.63 -4.53 -10.35
CA ALA A 46 -2.72 -4.00 -11.70
C ALA A 46 -1.42 -3.34 -12.16
N ILE A 47 -0.73 -2.63 -11.27
CA ILE A 47 0.60 -2.06 -11.53
C ILE A 47 1.60 -3.16 -11.89
N VAL A 48 1.75 -4.18 -11.03
CA VAL A 48 2.72 -5.27 -11.25
C VAL A 48 2.36 -6.08 -12.50
N HIS A 49 1.08 -6.37 -12.70
CA HIS A 49 0.61 -7.08 -13.90
C HIS A 49 0.86 -6.29 -15.19
N ALA A 50 0.60 -4.98 -15.18
CA ALA A 50 0.90 -4.10 -16.31
C ALA A 50 2.41 -4.04 -16.59
N ASN A 51 3.24 -3.93 -15.56
CA ASN A 51 4.70 -3.95 -15.68
C ASN A 51 5.19 -5.25 -16.34
N HIS A 52 4.73 -6.41 -15.87
CA HIS A 52 5.14 -7.70 -16.43
C HIS A 52 4.68 -7.89 -17.88
N ARG A 53 3.46 -7.45 -18.23
CA ARG A 53 2.98 -7.46 -19.62
C ARG A 53 3.81 -6.56 -20.53
N ALA A 54 4.15 -5.35 -20.06
CA ALA A 54 4.97 -4.42 -20.82
C ALA A 54 6.34 -5.04 -21.13
N LEU A 55 6.97 -5.68 -20.14
CA LEU A 55 8.25 -6.39 -20.32
C LEU A 55 8.16 -7.62 -21.22
N ALA A 56 6.99 -8.24 -21.32
CA ALA A 56 6.71 -9.31 -22.27
C ALA A 56 6.44 -8.81 -23.70
N GLY A 57 6.49 -7.49 -23.94
CA GLY A 57 6.32 -6.88 -25.27
C GLY A 57 4.89 -6.49 -25.62
N ASP A 58 3.98 -6.47 -24.65
CA ASP A 58 2.59 -6.05 -24.88
C ASP A 58 2.50 -4.52 -24.96
N ALA A 59 2.32 -4.00 -26.17
CA ALA A 59 2.20 -2.56 -26.44
C ALA A 59 0.95 -1.90 -25.83
N THR A 60 -0.01 -2.69 -25.35
CA THR A 60 -1.23 -2.20 -24.68
C THR A 60 -1.14 -2.28 -23.16
N ALA A 61 0.00 -2.75 -22.64
CA ALA A 61 0.24 -2.78 -21.22
C ALA A 61 0.32 -1.36 -20.63
N GLY A 62 -0.26 -1.21 -19.45
CA GLY A 62 -0.32 0.06 -18.75
C GLY A 62 -1.38 0.03 -17.67
N LEU A 63 -1.16 0.81 -16.62
CA LEU A 63 -2.19 1.08 -15.63
C LEU A 63 -3.29 1.94 -16.26
N ARG A 64 -4.54 1.69 -15.87
CA ARG A 64 -5.68 2.57 -16.18
C ARG A 64 -6.12 3.26 -14.89
N PRO A 65 -5.58 4.45 -14.55
CA PRO A 65 -5.82 5.06 -13.24
C PRO A 65 -7.30 5.29 -12.92
N SER A 66 -8.13 5.56 -13.93
CA SER A 66 -9.58 5.72 -13.78
C SER A 66 -10.29 4.47 -13.24
N GLU A 67 -9.74 3.27 -13.48
CA GLU A 67 -10.30 2.00 -12.98
C GLU A 67 -9.95 1.75 -11.50
N HIS A 68 -9.08 2.58 -10.92
CA HIS A 68 -8.56 2.44 -9.56
C HIS A 68 -8.62 3.77 -8.77
N ALA A 69 -9.55 4.66 -9.13
CA ALA A 69 -9.65 5.99 -8.53
C ALA A 69 -9.92 5.95 -7.01
N ASP A 70 -10.52 4.87 -6.51
CA ASP A 70 -10.79 4.63 -5.09
C ASP A 70 -9.53 4.24 -4.28
N ALA A 71 -8.47 3.80 -4.94
CA ALA A 71 -7.18 3.44 -4.35
C ALA A 71 -6.09 4.51 -4.56
N LEU A 72 -6.43 5.65 -5.17
CA LEU A 72 -5.56 6.81 -5.33
C LEU A 72 -5.92 7.91 -4.31
N PRO A 73 -4.95 8.76 -3.89
CA PRO A 73 -3.53 8.75 -4.25
C PRO A 73 -2.73 7.65 -3.53
N VAL A 74 -1.49 7.45 -3.98
CA VAL A 74 -0.52 6.53 -3.36
C VAL A 74 0.62 7.33 -2.76
N VAL A 75 1.12 6.90 -1.60
CA VAL A 75 2.38 7.39 -1.06
C VAL A 75 3.47 6.33 -1.17
N ALA A 76 4.65 6.72 -1.63
CA ALA A 76 5.78 5.82 -1.76
C ALA A 76 7.03 6.32 -1.04
N LEU A 77 7.73 5.41 -0.35
CA LEU A 77 9.10 5.60 0.11
C LEU A 77 10.05 4.88 -0.85
N SER A 78 11.08 5.58 -1.34
CA SER A 78 12.14 4.95 -2.15
C SER A 78 13.53 5.46 -1.78
N CYS A 79 14.55 4.90 -2.43
CA CYS A 79 15.93 5.38 -2.29
C CYS A 79 16.11 6.79 -2.91
N LEU A 80 17.11 7.53 -2.42
CA LEU A 80 17.58 8.79 -3.01
C LEU A 80 18.30 8.61 -4.37
N ASP A 81 18.51 7.37 -4.81
CA ASP A 81 19.21 7.05 -6.05
C ASP A 81 18.57 7.74 -7.25
N ALA A 82 19.33 8.62 -7.92
CA ALA A 82 18.84 9.41 -9.04
C ALA A 82 18.39 8.56 -10.25
N ARG A 83 18.86 7.31 -10.35
CA ARG A 83 18.42 6.37 -11.39
C ARG A 83 16.93 6.05 -11.30
N LEU A 84 16.32 6.20 -10.13
CA LEU A 84 14.88 5.97 -9.92
C LEU A 84 14.00 7.10 -10.46
N ASN A 85 14.55 8.30 -10.69
CA ASN A 85 13.81 9.49 -11.16
C ASN A 85 12.99 9.22 -12.43
N PRO A 86 13.57 8.67 -13.50
CA PRO A 86 12.79 8.29 -14.68
C PRO A 86 12.06 6.96 -14.51
N VAL A 87 12.63 6.01 -13.74
CA VAL A 87 12.13 4.62 -13.68
C VAL A 87 10.82 4.52 -12.91
N LEU A 88 10.72 5.11 -11.71
CA LEU A 88 9.55 4.89 -10.84
C LEU A 88 8.23 5.42 -11.43
N PRO A 89 8.15 6.65 -11.96
CA PRO A 89 6.93 7.12 -12.61
C PRO A 89 6.50 6.23 -13.78
N GLU A 90 7.46 5.72 -14.56
CA GLU A 90 7.21 4.88 -15.72
C GLU A 90 6.72 3.48 -15.33
N VAL A 91 7.38 2.81 -14.39
CA VAL A 91 7.02 1.44 -13.99
C VAL A 91 5.74 1.36 -13.18
N LEU A 92 5.40 2.42 -12.44
CA LEU A 92 4.16 2.48 -11.64
C LEU A 92 2.96 2.91 -12.49
N GLY A 93 3.16 3.80 -13.47
CA GLY A 93 2.07 4.33 -14.31
C GLY A 93 1.03 5.15 -13.54
N ILE A 94 1.36 5.59 -12.32
CA ILE A 94 0.50 6.44 -11.49
C ILE A 94 0.65 7.90 -11.98
N PRO A 95 -0.44 8.66 -12.14
CA PRO A 95 -0.36 10.09 -12.48
C PRO A 95 0.45 10.88 -11.46
N GLU A 96 1.19 11.89 -11.91
CA GLU A 96 2.05 12.71 -11.05
C GLU A 96 1.28 13.35 -9.89
N GLU A 97 0.05 13.82 -10.17
CA GLU A 97 -0.85 14.41 -9.18
C GLU A 97 -1.34 13.43 -8.10
N ALA A 98 -1.21 12.12 -8.33
CA ALA A 98 -1.67 11.05 -7.44
C ALA A 98 -0.51 10.25 -6.81
N PHE A 99 0.73 10.70 -6.99
CA PHE A 99 1.93 10.03 -6.51
C PHE A 99 2.72 10.89 -5.53
N LEU A 100 2.54 10.64 -4.24
CA LEU A 100 3.28 11.31 -3.16
C LEU A 100 4.60 10.58 -2.92
N TRP A 101 5.72 11.23 -3.20
CA TRP A 101 7.02 10.55 -3.26
C TRP A 101 8.01 11.00 -2.18
N VAL A 102 8.19 10.15 -1.16
CA VAL A 102 9.17 10.31 -0.06
C VAL A 102 10.46 9.57 -0.40
N ARG A 103 11.61 10.16 -0.06
CA ARG A 103 12.92 9.61 -0.42
C ARG A 103 13.95 9.74 0.70
N ASN A 104 14.74 8.70 0.92
CA ASN A 104 15.93 8.75 1.77
C ASN A 104 17.01 7.75 1.31
N ALA A 105 18.16 7.74 1.97
CA ALA A 105 19.22 6.79 1.65
C ALA A 105 18.76 5.35 1.92
N GLY A 106 18.60 4.57 0.85
CA GLY A 106 18.30 3.14 0.92
C GLY A 106 16.90 2.77 1.42
N ASN A 107 15.91 3.69 1.30
CA ASN A 107 14.51 3.44 1.69
C ASN A 107 14.35 2.88 3.11
N VAL A 108 15.21 3.32 4.03
CA VAL A 108 15.28 2.82 5.40
C VAL A 108 14.22 3.48 6.27
N VAL A 109 13.57 2.68 7.12
CA VAL A 109 12.66 3.17 8.15
C VAL A 109 13.23 2.80 9.52
N THR A 110 13.56 3.82 10.32
CA THR A 110 14.36 3.62 11.54
C THR A 110 13.53 3.29 12.78
N GLY A 111 12.21 3.41 12.70
CA GLY A 111 11.30 3.14 13.80
C GLY A 111 9.87 3.63 13.51
N PRO A 112 8.90 3.21 14.33
CA PRO A 112 7.48 3.48 14.11
C PRO A 112 7.10 4.96 14.26
N PHE A 113 7.97 5.78 14.84
CA PHE A 113 7.78 7.23 14.99
C PHE A 113 8.85 8.05 14.26
N SER A 114 9.56 7.43 13.31
CA SER A 114 10.57 8.13 12.51
C SER A 114 9.96 9.22 11.62
N ASP A 115 10.77 10.19 11.19
CA ASP A 115 10.35 11.26 10.29
C ASP A 115 9.71 10.72 8.99
N VAL A 116 10.20 9.59 8.52
CA VAL A 116 9.66 8.89 7.35
C VAL A 116 8.24 8.40 7.64
N VAL A 117 8.03 7.68 8.75
CA VAL A 117 6.68 7.20 9.11
C VAL A 117 5.74 8.37 9.38
N ARG A 118 6.19 9.44 10.03
CA ARG A 118 5.41 10.67 10.19
C ARG A 118 4.96 11.22 8.83
N SER A 119 5.85 11.23 7.84
CA SER A 119 5.54 11.71 6.49
C SER A 119 4.54 10.80 5.77
N LEU A 120 4.71 9.47 5.86
CA LEU A 120 3.77 8.50 5.31
C LEU A 120 2.39 8.61 5.96
N ALA A 121 2.34 8.79 7.28
CA ALA A 121 1.10 8.98 8.03
C ALA A 121 0.38 10.27 7.62
N LEU A 122 1.12 11.39 7.49
CA LEU A 122 0.55 12.65 7.01
C LEU A 122 0.01 12.52 5.58
N ALA A 123 0.70 11.82 4.68
CA ALA A 123 0.17 11.57 3.34
C ALA A 123 -1.15 10.77 3.37
N CYS A 124 -1.31 9.83 4.31
CA CYS A 124 -2.57 9.09 4.48
C CYS A 124 -3.67 9.97 5.08
N LEU A 125 -3.34 10.78 6.09
CA LEU A 125 -4.31 11.55 6.88
C LEU A 125 -4.73 12.86 6.23
N ALA A 126 -3.78 13.60 5.65
CA ALA A 126 -3.99 14.93 5.07
C ALA A 126 -4.31 14.84 3.57
N ASP A 127 -3.54 14.04 2.83
CA ASP A 127 -3.69 13.93 1.36
C ASP A 127 -4.55 12.73 0.93
N GLY A 128 -4.97 11.89 1.89
CA GLY A 128 -5.86 10.78 1.65
C GLY A 128 -5.22 9.59 0.94
N ALA A 129 -3.90 9.41 1.01
CA ALA A 129 -3.24 8.25 0.41
C ALA A 129 -3.87 6.93 0.91
N ARG A 130 -4.17 6.02 -0.03
CA ARG A 130 -4.89 4.77 0.24
C ARG A 130 -4.00 3.54 0.19
N GLU A 131 -2.80 3.68 -0.35
CA GLU A 131 -1.80 2.62 -0.51
C GLU A 131 -0.44 3.19 -0.09
N ILE A 132 0.35 2.41 0.65
CA ILE A 132 1.75 2.74 0.97
C ILE A 132 2.67 1.77 0.21
N LEU A 133 3.57 2.32 -0.59
CA LEU A 133 4.60 1.56 -1.31
C LEU A 133 5.97 1.80 -0.67
N ILE A 134 6.61 0.77 -0.15
CA ILE A 134 8.06 0.79 0.10
C ILE A 134 8.73 0.20 -1.13
N LEU A 135 9.58 0.99 -1.77
CA LEU A 135 10.19 0.67 -3.07
C LEU A 135 11.70 0.50 -2.88
N GLY A 136 12.13 -0.76 -2.87
CA GLY A 136 13.52 -1.15 -2.97
C GLY A 136 13.97 -1.18 -4.43
N HIS A 137 15.29 -1.22 -4.64
CA HIS A 137 15.84 -1.43 -5.97
C HIS A 137 17.11 -2.27 -5.94
N THR A 138 17.35 -2.99 -7.02
CA THR A 138 18.61 -3.72 -7.25
C THR A 138 19.80 -2.78 -7.36
N ASP A 139 21.00 -3.28 -7.04
CA ASP A 139 22.25 -2.51 -7.07
C ASP A 139 22.16 -1.22 -6.21
N CYS A 140 21.64 -1.34 -4.99
CA CYS A 140 21.54 -0.23 -4.07
C CYS A 140 22.92 0.17 -3.56
N ARG A 141 23.37 1.40 -3.89
CA ARG A 141 24.69 1.87 -3.49
C ARG A 141 24.85 1.95 -1.98
N VAL A 142 23.77 2.21 -1.25
CA VAL A 142 23.75 2.23 0.23
C VAL A 142 23.96 0.83 0.78
N ALA A 143 23.28 -0.18 0.21
CA ALA A 143 23.44 -1.58 0.60
C ALA A 143 24.87 -2.12 0.37
N ARG A 144 25.57 -1.55 -0.60
CA ARG A 144 26.95 -1.90 -0.95
C ARG A 144 28.01 -1.13 -0.17
N GLN A 145 27.63 -0.13 0.62
CA GLN A 145 28.60 0.58 1.45
C GLN A 145 29.01 -0.28 2.64
N THR A 146 30.32 -0.39 2.85
CA THR A 146 30.88 -0.96 4.09
C THR A 146 31.35 0.17 4.99
N LEU A 147 31.38 -0.08 6.31
CA LEU A 147 31.90 0.88 7.28
C LEU A 147 33.34 1.31 6.95
N MET A 148 34.19 0.38 6.51
CA MET A 148 35.58 0.68 6.10
C MET A 148 35.60 1.62 4.90
N SER A 149 34.86 1.30 3.83
CA SER A 149 34.81 2.16 2.64
C SER A 149 34.22 3.55 2.94
N LEU A 150 33.32 3.67 3.91
CA LEU A 150 32.76 4.94 4.36
C LEU A 150 33.81 5.75 5.11
N LEU A 151 34.53 5.13 6.05
CA LEU A 151 35.61 5.78 6.80
C LEU A 151 36.72 6.29 5.88
N ASP A 152 37.15 5.49 4.90
CA ASP A 152 38.16 5.90 3.93
C ASP A 152 37.71 7.12 3.13
N ARG A 153 36.44 7.16 2.72
CA ARG A 153 35.86 8.30 2.00
C ARG A 153 35.74 9.54 2.88
N LEU A 154 35.33 9.39 4.13
CA LEU A 154 35.25 10.51 5.09
C LEU A 154 36.65 11.09 5.35
N ALA A 155 37.65 10.23 5.56
CA ALA A 155 39.03 10.64 5.75
C ALA A 155 39.60 11.34 4.50
N ALA A 156 39.32 10.83 3.31
CA ALA A 156 39.73 11.45 2.05
C ALA A 156 39.10 12.85 1.83
N LEU A 157 37.94 13.12 2.44
CA LEU A 157 37.29 14.44 2.46
C LEU A 157 37.79 15.35 3.60
N GLY A 158 38.77 14.91 4.39
CA GLY A 158 39.31 15.66 5.53
C GLY A 158 38.42 15.65 6.77
N ILE A 159 37.47 14.72 6.85
CA ILE A 159 36.58 14.58 8.01
C ILE A 159 37.26 13.68 9.04
N ALA A 160 37.68 14.28 10.16
CA ALA A 160 38.39 13.59 11.22
C ALA A 160 37.47 12.66 12.04
N ARG A 161 37.97 11.48 12.39
CA ARG A 161 37.21 10.40 13.06
C ARG A 161 36.69 10.80 14.44
N ASP A 162 37.41 11.65 15.15
CA ASP A 162 37.06 12.18 16.48
C ASP A 162 35.79 13.06 16.49
N ARG A 163 35.41 13.60 15.32
CA ARG A 163 34.19 14.40 15.14
C ARG A 163 32.96 13.59 14.76
N LEU A 164 33.13 12.28 14.53
CA LEU A 164 32.08 11.40 14.07
C LEU A 164 31.49 10.59 15.24
N PRO A 165 30.20 10.24 15.19
CA PRO A 165 29.60 9.37 16.20
C PRO A 165 30.34 8.03 16.30
N GLU A 166 30.28 7.40 17.47
CA GLU A 166 30.88 6.08 17.66
C GLU A 166 30.22 5.04 16.73
N ASP A 167 28.89 5.00 16.74
CA ASP A 167 28.07 4.16 15.87
C ASP A 167 27.80 4.82 14.51
N LEU A 168 28.83 4.83 13.66
CA LEU A 168 28.70 5.29 12.28
C LEU A 168 27.77 4.40 11.44
N GLN A 169 27.75 3.10 11.70
CA GLN A 169 26.91 2.17 10.98
C GLN A 169 25.43 2.50 11.19
N GLY A 170 25.01 2.74 12.44
CA GLY A 170 23.67 3.19 12.77
C GLY A 170 23.39 4.62 12.33
N CYS A 171 24.38 5.53 12.38
CA CYS A 171 24.21 6.89 11.87
C CYS A 171 23.86 6.91 10.37
N PHE A 172 24.60 6.15 9.56
CA PHE A 172 24.37 6.04 8.11
C PHE A 172 23.35 4.97 7.73
N ARG A 173 22.80 4.24 8.71
CA ARG A 173 21.80 3.20 8.52
C ARG A 173 22.21 2.17 7.47
N LEU A 174 23.47 1.73 7.52
CA LEU A 174 23.99 0.76 6.57
C LEU A 174 23.30 -0.60 6.76
N PHE A 175 22.99 -1.27 5.66
CA PHE A 175 22.36 -2.60 5.64
C PHE A 175 22.99 -3.46 4.54
N GLY A 176 22.93 -4.79 4.69
CA GLY A 176 23.62 -5.72 3.77
C GLY A 176 22.71 -6.39 2.73
N SER A 177 21.40 -6.20 2.79
CA SER A 177 20.44 -6.83 1.88
C SER A 177 19.25 -5.92 1.60
N GLU A 178 19.02 -5.62 0.33
CA GLU A 178 17.88 -4.81 -0.10
C GLU A 178 16.54 -5.47 0.24
N VAL A 179 16.44 -6.78 0.07
CA VAL A 179 15.23 -7.57 0.38
C VAL A 179 14.93 -7.57 1.87
N GLN A 180 15.93 -7.83 2.72
CA GLN A 180 15.73 -7.82 4.18
C GLN A 180 15.38 -6.41 4.68
N ASN A 181 16.04 -5.37 4.17
CA ASN A 181 15.70 -3.98 4.48
C ASN A 181 14.26 -3.64 4.09
N LEU A 182 13.80 -4.13 2.93
CA LEU A 182 12.44 -3.93 2.47
C LEU A 182 11.40 -4.59 3.38
N HIS A 183 11.62 -5.85 3.80
CA HIS A 183 10.78 -6.52 4.78
C HIS A 183 10.72 -5.75 6.11
N LEU A 184 11.87 -5.35 6.64
CA LEU A 184 11.95 -4.60 7.90
C LEU A 184 11.23 -3.26 7.79
N ALA A 185 11.44 -2.51 6.71
CA ALA A 185 10.78 -1.23 6.49
C ALA A 185 9.26 -1.37 6.44
N CYS A 186 8.74 -2.34 5.68
CA CYS A 186 7.29 -2.61 5.64
C CYS A 186 6.74 -2.97 7.03
N GLU A 187 7.46 -3.80 7.79
CA GLU A 187 7.03 -4.22 9.12
C GLU A 187 6.99 -3.04 10.11
N VAL A 188 8.05 -2.22 10.15
CA VAL A 188 8.12 -1.04 11.02
C VAL A 188 7.01 -0.03 10.69
N VAL A 189 6.72 0.18 9.41
CA VAL A 189 5.63 1.07 8.98
C VAL A 189 4.28 0.50 9.42
N ARG A 190 4.03 -0.81 9.21
CA ARG A 190 2.77 -1.47 9.59
C ARG A 190 2.53 -1.47 11.10
N GLN A 191 3.59 -1.65 11.89
CA GLN A 191 3.51 -1.64 13.36
C GLN A 191 3.32 -0.24 13.95
N SER A 192 3.47 0.82 13.15
CA SER A 192 3.29 2.17 13.66
C SER A 192 1.83 2.46 13.98
N PRO A 193 1.51 2.99 15.17
CA PRO A 193 0.16 3.42 15.50
C PRO A 193 -0.29 4.66 14.71
N LEU A 194 0.63 5.29 13.96
CA LEU A 194 0.32 6.42 13.07
C LEU A 194 -0.24 5.97 11.71
N ILE A 195 -0.09 4.68 11.37
CA ILE A 195 -0.57 4.10 10.11
C ILE A 195 -1.81 3.26 10.42
N SER A 196 -2.93 3.58 9.75
CA SER A 196 -4.15 2.81 9.91
C SER A 196 -3.95 1.37 9.45
N PRO A 197 -4.41 0.36 10.21
CA PRO A 197 -4.38 -1.05 9.77
C PRO A 197 -5.20 -1.33 8.49
N GLN A 198 -5.98 -0.36 8.02
CA GLN A 198 -6.75 -0.45 6.79
C GLN A 198 -5.96 0.01 5.55
N VAL A 199 -4.83 0.70 5.74
CA VAL A 199 -3.96 1.12 4.65
C VAL A 199 -2.93 0.01 4.42
N PRO A 200 -2.98 -0.70 3.29
CA PRO A 200 -2.01 -1.74 2.99
C PRO A 200 -0.62 -1.13 2.78
N VAL A 201 0.38 -1.82 3.34
CA VAL A 201 1.81 -1.48 3.20
C VAL A 201 2.47 -2.56 2.36
N HIS A 202 2.94 -2.16 1.18
CA HIS A 202 3.54 -3.04 0.19
C HIS A 202 5.04 -2.85 0.13
N GLY A 203 5.76 -3.93 -0.15
CA GLY A 203 7.18 -3.91 -0.44
C GLY A 203 7.40 -4.41 -1.86
N LEU A 204 7.90 -3.54 -2.74
CA LEU A 204 8.22 -3.89 -4.13
C LEU A 204 9.71 -3.68 -4.41
N MET A 205 10.27 -4.56 -5.24
CA MET A 205 11.65 -4.47 -5.72
C MET A 205 11.66 -4.06 -7.18
N VAL A 206 12.42 -3.01 -7.49
CA VAL A 206 12.67 -2.56 -8.86
C VAL A 206 14.02 -3.10 -9.35
N ASP A 207 14.00 -3.85 -10.44
CA ASP A 207 15.20 -4.09 -11.23
C ASP A 207 15.55 -2.79 -11.97
N LEU A 208 16.71 -2.19 -11.66
CA LEU A 208 17.11 -0.95 -12.31
C LEU A 208 17.43 -1.18 -13.78
N GLU A 209 18.02 -2.31 -14.14
CA GLU A 209 18.42 -2.61 -15.51
C GLU A 209 17.22 -2.84 -16.41
N THR A 210 16.20 -3.57 -15.94
CA THR A 210 15.07 -3.95 -16.79
C THR A 210 13.80 -3.15 -16.52
N GLY A 211 13.70 -2.43 -15.40
CA GLY A 211 12.44 -1.83 -14.93
C GLY A 211 11.43 -2.85 -14.41
N ARG A 212 11.84 -4.09 -14.15
CA ARG A 212 10.96 -5.14 -13.64
C ARG A 212 10.59 -4.86 -12.20
N LEU A 213 9.30 -4.93 -11.90
CA LEU A 213 8.74 -4.70 -10.59
C LEU A 213 8.23 -6.02 -10.03
N ASP A 214 8.80 -6.49 -8.92
CA ASP A 214 8.38 -7.72 -8.26
C ASP A 214 7.97 -7.46 -6.81
N TRP A 215 7.04 -8.29 -6.33
CA TRP A 215 6.61 -8.28 -4.95
C TRP A 215 7.68 -8.86 -4.02
N VAL A 216 7.87 -8.20 -2.89
CA VAL A 216 8.60 -8.73 -1.74
C VAL A 216 7.65 -8.87 -0.54
N VAL A 217 6.76 -7.90 -0.34
CA VAL A 217 5.70 -7.93 0.69
C VAL A 217 4.39 -7.52 0.08
N ASN A 218 3.40 -8.42 0.06
CA ASN A 218 2.04 -8.12 -0.37
C ASN A 218 1.20 -7.57 0.78
N GLY A 219 1.02 -6.25 0.83
CA GLY A 219 0.26 -5.57 1.88
C GLY A 219 -1.20 -5.97 1.93
N TYR A 220 -1.75 -6.45 0.82
CA TYR A 220 -3.13 -6.93 0.73
C TYR A 220 -3.40 -8.20 1.53
N GLU A 221 -2.39 -9.04 1.75
CA GLU A 221 -2.48 -10.26 2.55
C GLU A 221 -2.54 -9.97 4.04
N THR A 222 -1.98 -8.83 4.46
CA THR A 222 -1.93 -8.39 5.86
C THR A 222 -3.10 -7.53 6.29
N LEU A 223 -4.01 -7.19 5.36
CA LEU A 223 -5.20 -6.42 5.69
C LEU A 223 -6.09 -7.26 6.62
N PRO A 224 -6.59 -6.67 7.73
CA PRO A 224 -7.56 -7.34 8.58
C PRO A 224 -8.73 -7.79 7.70
N SER A 225 -9.03 -9.09 7.73
CA SER A 225 -10.21 -9.60 7.06
C SER A 225 -11.44 -8.87 7.60
N LEU A 226 -12.52 -8.80 6.80
CA LEU A 226 -13.82 -8.35 7.30
C LEU A 226 -14.19 -9.06 8.61
N THR A 227 -13.84 -10.35 8.71
CA THR A 227 -13.97 -11.16 9.92
C THR A 227 -13.16 -10.59 11.09
N ALA A 228 -11.89 -10.27 10.92
CA ALA A 228 -11.06 -9.66 11.98
C ALA A 228 -11.54 -8.26 12.39
N ARG A 229 -12.27 -7.54 11.52
CA ARG A 229 -12.95 -6.29 11.89
C ARG A 229 -14.19 -6.56 12.73
N VAL A 230 -15.01 -7.53 12.32
CA VAL A 230 -16.18 -7.97 13.09
C VAL A 230 -15.74 -8.51 14.45
N GLU A 231 -14.69 -9.32 14.51
CA GLU A 231 -14.12 -9.85 15.75
C GLU A 231 -13.65 -8.74 16.68
N ARG A 232 -12.94 -7.72 16.20
CA ARG A 232 -12.53 -6.57 17.05
C ARG A 232 -13.71 -5.73 17.51
N VAL A 233 -14.74 -5.56 16.68
CA VAL A 233 -15.97 -4.86 17.09
C VAL A 233 -16.73 -5.68 18.13
N VAL A 234 -16.81 -7.00 17.94
CA VAL A 234 -17.41 -7.94 18.88
C VAL A 234 -16.62 -7.99 20.19
N GLU A 235 -15.29 -7.99 20.14
CA GLU A 235 -14.44 -8.01 21.32
C GLU A 235 -14.51 -6.69 22.08
N ALA A 236 -14.42 -5.55 21.40
CA ALA A 236 -14.66 -4.25 22.02
C ALA A 236 -16.07 -4.14 22.62
N ALA A 237 -17.08 -4.74 21.97
CA ALA A 237 -18.43 -4.83 22.52
C ALA A 237 -18.48 -5.78 23.74
N ARG A 238 -17.73 -6.89 23.75
CA ARG A 238 -17.62 -7.79 24.91
C ARG A 238 -16.89 -7.14 26.08
N GLU A 239 -15.75 -6.52 25.86
CA GLU A 239 -15.01 -5.77 26.88
C GLU A 239 -15.85 -4.64 27.45
N ALA A 240 -16.60 -3.91 26.60
CA ALA A 240 -17.56 -2.94 27.07
C ALA A 240 -18.66 -3.61 27.91
N VAL A 241 -19.27 -4.70 27.43
CA VAL A 241 -20.28 -5.44 28.19
C VAL A 241 -19.74 -6.00 29.51
N GLU A 242 -18.49 -6.49 29.56
CA GLU A 242 -17.84 -7.04 30.76
C GLU A 242 -17.45 -5.93 31.75
N ALA A 243 -16.94 -4.80 31.27
CA ALA A 243 -16.74 -3.59 32.06
C ALA A 243 -18.07 -3.06 32.63
N PHE A 244 -19.17 -3.23 31.88
CA PHE A 244 -20.53 -2.97 32.34
C PHE A 244 -21.10 -4.11 33.20
N GLN A 245 -20.56 -5.34 33.20
CA GLN A 245 -21.00 -6.42 34.11
C GLN A 245 -20.41 -6.26 35.53
N GLY A 246 -19.27 -5.58 35.67
CA GLY A 246 -18.78 -5.09 36.97
C GLY A 246 -19.56 -3.89 37.52
N LEU A 247 -20.43 -3.31 36.70
CA LEU A 247 -21.35 -2.23 37.00
C LEU A 247 -22.77 -2.74 36.69
N THR A 248 -23.29 -3.69 37.47
CA THR A 248 -24.69 -4.12 37.35
C THR A 248 -25.64 -2.96 37.65
N ASP A 249 -25.88 -2.16 36.61
CA ASP A 249 -27.16 -1.72 36.07
C ASP A 249 -26.86 -0.72 34.95
N PHE A 250 -26.65 -1.18 33.71
CA PHE A 250 -27.08 -0.45 32.50
C PHE A 250 -26.97 -1.31 31.22
N ARG A 251 -28.00 -1.28 30.37
CA ARG A 251 -28.05 -1.97 29.06
C ARG A 251 -27.80 -1.03 27.87
N VAL A 252 -26.98 -1.55 26.95
CA VAL A 252 -26.49 -1.09 25.62
C VAL A 252 -27.61 -1.20 24.55
N GLY A 253 -27.78 -0.45 23.45
CA GLY A 253 -26.85 -0.03 22.37
C GLY A 253 -27.50 0.86 21.27
N SER A 254 -26.65 1.40 20.40
CA SER A 254 -26.89 2.04 19.08
C SER A 254 -26.93 3.57 19.03
N LEU A 255 -25.81 4.12 18.62
CA LEU A 255 -25.44 5.52 18.57
C LEU A 255 -24.72 5.68 17.23
N GLU A 256 -25.27 6.51 16.33
CA GLU A 256 -24.53 6.93 15.15
C GLU A 256 -23.63 8.10 15.55
N LEU A 257 -22.32 7.81 15.49
CA LEU A 257 -21.20 8.66 15.83
C LEU A 257 -20.94 9.68 14.72
N ARG A 258 -21.20 10.96 14.98
CA ARG A 258 -20.46 12.05 14.32
C ARG A 258 -20.18 13.21 15.28
N GLU A 259 -18.92 13.65 15.20
CA GLU A 259 -18.31 14.89 15.68
C GLU A 259 -18.06 15.00 17.19
N THR A 260 -16.88 14.52 17.61
CA THR A 260 -16.23 14.99 18.83
C THR A 260 -15.26 16.13 18.50
N PRO A 261 -15.63 17.39 18.77
CA PRO A 261 -14.65 18.45 18.88
C PRO A 261 -13.93 18.31 20.22
N ILE A 262 -12.62 18.47 20.13
CA ILE A 262 -11.64 18.59 21.20
C ILE A 262 -12.24 19.31 22.43
N GLY A 263 -12.36 18.56 23.53
CA GLY A 263 -12.61 19.06 24.88
C GLY A 263 -14.05 19.46 25.20
N ARG A 264 -14.79 18.57 25.88
CA ARG A 264 -15.74 18.92 26.96
C ARG A 264 -16.23 17.68 27.73
N THR A 265 -16.67 17.94 28.95
CA THR A 265 -16.76 17.06 30.14
C THR A 265 -17.78 15.91 30.10
N LEU A 266 -17.38 14.79 30.72
CA LEU A 266 -17.97 13.45 30.79
C LEU A 266 -19.48 13.33 31.08
N GLY A 267 -20.13 14.33 31.72
CA GLY A 267 -21.53 14.20 32.17
C GLY A 267 -22.57 14.23 31.06
N GLN A 268 -22.37 15.04 30.01
CA GLN A 268 -23.37 15.24 28.95
C GLN A 268 -23.41 14.09 27.94
N ALA A 269 -22.35 13.27 27.88
CA ALA A 269 -22.28 12.11 27.01
C ALA A 269 -23.11 10.91 27.54
N ALA A 270 -23.29 10.83 28.86
CA ALA A 270 -24.01 9.73 29.50
C ALA A 270 -25.54 9.82 29.30
N ASP A 271 -26.09 11.02 29.43
CA ASP A 271 -27.54 11.28 29.25
C ASP A 271 -27.99 10.98 27.81
N TRP A 272 -27.16 11.38 26.84
CA TRP A 272 -27.44 11.16 25.42
C TRP A 272 -27.28 9.71 24.97
N LEU A 273 -26.31 8.97 25.53
CA LEU A 273 -26.19 7.54 25.29
C LEU A 273 -27.48 6.83 25.70
N THR A 274 -27.97 7.12 26.90
CA THR A 274 -29.13 6.49 27.53
C THR A 274 -30.40 6.56 26.66
N GLU A 275 -30.67 7.72 26.07
CA GLU A 275 -31.84 7.95 25.22
C GLU A 275 -31.83 7.06 23.95
N LYS A 276 -30.63 6.73 23.45
CA LYS A 276 -30.45 6.00 22.20
C LYS A 276 -30.49 4.48 22.35
N LEU A 277 -30.09 3.95 23.51
CA LEU A 277 -30.16 2.51 23.81
C LEU A 277 -31.62 2.02 23.88
N GLN A 278 -32.52 2.85 24.42
CA GLN A 278 -33.95 2.53 24.57
C GLN A 278 -34.72 2.44 23.24
N GLN A 279 -34.21 3.09 22.18
CA GLN A 279 -34.80 3.01 20.84
C GLN A 279 -34.40 1.72 20.11
N ALA A 280 -33.21 1.19 20.36
CA ALA A 280 -32.69 0.00 19.67
C ALA A 280 -33.23 -1.32 20.24
N GLU A 281 -33.47 -1.38 21.56
CA GLU A 281 -33.96 -2.58 22.24
C GLU A 281 -35.36 -3.01 21.74
N ARG A 282 -36.17 -2.07 21.25
CA ARG A 282 -37.51 -2.32 20.67
C ARG A 282 -37.50 -2.94 19.27
N VAL A 283 -36.38 -2.87 18.57
CA VAL A 283 -36.26 -3.32 17.17
C VAL A 283 -35.75 -4.75 17.10
N LEU A 284 -35.10 -5.25 18.16
CA LEU A 284 -34.37 -6.52 18.14
C LEU A 284 -35.15 -7.72 18.71
N GLU A 285 -36.29 -7.52 19.38
CA GLU A 285 -37.12 -8.64 19.87
C GLU A 285 -38.23 -9.02 18.87
N GLY A 286 -37.90 -9.95 17.95
CA GLY A 286 -38.83 -10.69 17.09
C GLY A 286 -38.34 -12.15 16.86
N PRO A 287 -39.21 -13.18 16.81
CA PRO A 287 -38.88 -14.51 17.34
C PRO A 287 -38.38 -15.52 16.29
N GLY A 288 -37.44 -16.42 16.66
CA GLY A 288 -37.11 -17.57 15.80
C GLY A 288 -35.90 -18.47 16.09
N SER A 289 -35.78 -19.03 17.31
CA SER A 289 -35.41 -20.45 17.57
C SER A 289 -34.10 -21.10 17.02
N ARG A 290 -33.10 -21.20 17.92
CA ARG A 290 -32.42 -22.43 18.46
C ARG A 290 -31.60 -23.41 17.58
N ALA A 291 -30.34 -23.57 18.03
CA ALA A 291 -29.62 -24.80 18.43
C ALA A 291 -28.69 -25.55 17.44
N GLY A 292 -27.52 -25.96 17.95
CA GLY A 292 -26.83 -27.21 17.56
C GLY A 292 -25.33 -27.12 17.34
N ALA A 293 -24.54 -27.81 18.17
CA ALA A 293 -23.09 -27.72 18.31
C ALA A 293 -22.27 -28.81 17.55
N GLU A 294 -20.94 -28.58 17.51
CA GLU A 294 -19.84 -29.55 17.73
C GLU A 294 -19.10 -30.33 16.59
N THR A 295 -17.84 -29.91 16.37
CA THR A 295 -16.53 -30.64 16.37
C THR A 295 -16.15 -31.75 15.37
N GLY A 296 -14.89 -31.71 14.88
CA GLY A 296 -14.03 -32.91 14.78
C GLY A 296 -13.04 -33.10 13.60
N ALA A 297 -11.83 -32.53 13.73
CA ALA A 297 -10.47 -33.07 13.46
C ALA A 297 -10.04 -33.89 12.20
N GLN A 298 -8.95 -33.39 11.58
CA GLN A 298 -7.64 -34.01 11.20
C GLN A 298 -7.49 -35.06 10.07
N GLY A 299 -6.43 -34.90 9.26
CA GLY A 299 -5.84 -35.93 8.39
C GLY A 299 -4.82 -35.40 7.36
N GLU A 300 -3.58 -35.88 7.45
CA GLU A 300 -2.35 -35.42 6.77
C GLU A 300 -2.05 -36.04 5.37
N ALA A 301 -1.31 -35.26 4.57
CA ALA A 301 -0.18 -35.57 3.65
C ALA A 301 -0.29 -36.61 2.49
N THR A 302 0.04 -36.19 1.26
CA THR A 302 1.39 -36.37 0.62
C THR A 302 1.42 -36.14 -0.91
N SER A 303 2.52 -35.49 -1.34
CA SER A 303 3.34 -35.67 -2.55
C SER A 303 2.84 -35.33 -3.98
N GLY A 304 3.62 -34.45 -4.63
CA GLY A 304 4.24 -34.71 -5.94
C GLY A 304 3.71 -33.94 -7.16
N ARG A 305 4.43 -32.93 -7.65
CA ARG A 305 4.39 -32.54 -9.09
C ARG A 305 5.65 -31.79 -9.57
N PRO A 306 5.93 -31.83 -10.89
CA PRO A 306 7.26 -31.67 -11.49
C PRO A 306 7.66 -30.23 -11.80
N THR A 307 8.95 -30.05 -12.07
CA THR A 307 9.64 -28.79 -12.41
C THR A 307 9.21 -28.20 -13.77
N PRO A 308 9.01 -26.87 -13.87
CA PRO A 308 8.75 -26.19 -15.14
C PRO A 308 10.06 -25.76 -15.86
N PRO A 309 9.99 -25.52 -17.18
CA PRO A 309 11.16 -25.17 -18.00
C PRO A 309 11.58 -23.70 -17.84
N VAL A 310 12.86 -23.43 -18.12
CA VAL A 310 13.51 -22.12 -18.06
C VAL A 310 13.10 -21.23 -19.26
N PRO A 311 12.65 -19.98 -19.06
CA PRO A 311 12.32 -19.07 -20.16
C PRO A 311 13.56 -18.34 -20.75
N PRO A 312 13.50 -17.92 -22.03
CA PRO A 312 14.62 -17.25 -22.72
C PRO A 312 14.79 -15.79 -22.28
N ARG A 313 16.04 -15.29 -22.33
CA ARG A 313 16.41 -13.90 -22.00
C ARG A 313 15.98 -12.91 -23.09
N ILE A 314 15.36 -11.80 -22.70
CA ILE A 314 14.96 -10.67 -23.56
C ILE A 314 16.04 -9.56 -23.50
N PRO A 315 16.32 -8.83 -24.60
CA PRO A 315 17.45 -7.89 -24.72
C PRO A 315 17.32 -6.63 -23.84
N GLY A 316 18.44 -6.21 -23.26
CA GLY A 316 18.54 -5.21 -22.19
C GLY A 316 18.05 -3.80 -22.55
N LEU A 317 17.38 -3.19 -21.57
CA LEU A 317 17.11 -1.76 -21.49
C LEU A 317 18.46 -1.00 -21.53
N LYS A 318 18.61 -0.07 -22.47
CA LYS A 318 19.75 0.85 -22.46
C LYS A 318 19.50 1.96 -21.45
N LEU A 319 19.72 1.66 -20.17
CA LEU A 319 19.97 2.72 -19.20
C LEU A 319 21.21 3.50 -19.65
N ARG A 320 21.06 4.80 -19.90
CA ARG A 320 22.21 5.69 -20.04
C ARG A 320 22.95 5.64 -18.71
N ARG A 321 24.16 5.07 -18.73
CA ARG A 321 25.06 5.13 -17.57
C ARG A 321 25.33 6.61 -17.24
N PRO A 322 25.32 6.97 -15.96
CA PRO A 322 25.79 8.28 -15.53
C PRO A 322 27.27 8.48 -15.86
#